data_AF-A0A951HXS3-F1
#
_entry.id   AF-A0A951HXS3-F1
#
_cell.length_a   1.000
_cell.length_b   1.000
_cell.length_c   1.000
_cell.angle_alpha   90.00
_cell.angle_beta   90.00
_cell.angle_gamma   90.00
#
_symmetry.space_group_name_H-M   'P 1'
#
loop_
_entity.id
_entity.type
_entity.pdbx_description
1 polymer ?
#
loop_
_entity_poly.entity_id
_entity_poly.type
_entity_poly.pdbx_seq_one_letter_code
_entity_poly.pdbx_strand_id
1 'polypeptide(L)'
;MTSTTRRYSTLRLLVLCLAAGSLFIATVTHSQTGCPQNDNNGWAQCMKVYYTFHSSISSTSSEATQIRSALTKWTTANSGTAPTNNSRVQFIEGSPPQGATNYGTLTIQNGSLGGPTGGTTKSNTSGAITSATITFDLNAVIFGTTTPAYNPNGAGASTFFVKAMLHELGHSMGLLDAPLNVTQSACGGQIAGNTVMNLACGQNDTPNNNLPTDVKTCDNNSVNSETLYPATGLPCPTPTPTPEPTPQPGGCNGVADWGTYPSTGCASGFIYSGGVCTRSSAFMNQCNRFGSYEFESCSCSGGCAEGGSCSPIVIDTLGNGFDLTDAANGVNFDISGLGTAERIGWTAFNSDDGWLAMDRDGNGVIDNAQELFGTATPQPGPERNGFLALAEYDKPAKGGNGDGLISRQDAVFTSLRLWLDTNHNGISEPGELRPLDSFDIRKIELDYKESRRVDRYGNQFKWRAKVRDSHNAQVGRWAWDVIPIHAQ
;
A
#
# COMPACT_ATOMS: atom_id res chain seq x y z
N MET A 1 -87.78 -26.78 34.88
CA MET A 1 -87.31 -27.60 33.74
C MET A 1 -86.11 -26.89 33.13
N THR A 2 -84.94 -27.45 33.38
CA THR A 2 -83.61 -26.87 33.12
C THR A 2 -83.19 -27.03 31.66
N SER A 3 -82.79 -25.94 31.00
CA SER A 3 -82.04 -26.00 29.75
C SER A 3 -80.88 -24.98 29.77
N THR A 4 -79.70 -25.56 29.97
CA THR A 4 -78.47 -25.38 29.19
C THR A 4 -77.91 -23.99 28.82
N THR A 5 -76.70 -23.78 29.33
CA THR A 5 -75.46 -23.23 28.70
C THR A 5 -75.11 -21.74 28.67
N ARG A 6 -73.93 -21.49 29.28
CA ARG A 6 -73.05 -20.31 29.42
C ARG A 6 -72.90 -19.46 28.14
N ARG A 7 -73.07 -18.12 28.20
CA ARG A 7 -72.11 -17.03 28.56
C ARG A 7 -70.78 -17.10 27.76
N TYR A 8 -70.27 -16.06 27.10
CA TYR A 8 -70.33 -14.60 27.33
C TYR A 8 -70.25 -13.81 25.99
N SER A 9 -71.02 -12.73 25.87
CA SER A 9 -70.92 -11.77 24.76
C SER A 9 -70.50 -10.38 25.27
N THR A 10 -69.53 -9.80 24.56
CA THR A 10 -69.41 -8.40 24.13
C THR A 10 -69.89 -7.27 25.06
N LEU A 11 -68.95 -6.41 25.47
CA LEU A 11 -69.24 -5.01 25.77
C LEU A 11 -68.22 -4.11 25.05
N ARG A 12 -68.69 -3.36 24.05
CA ARG A 12 -68.05 -2.16 23.51
C ARG A 12 -68.93 -0.98 23.91
N LEU A 13 -68.37 0.03 24.57
CA LEU A 13 -68.86 1.40 24.48
C LEU A 13 -67.67 2.38 24.58
N LEU A 14 -67.59 3.23 23.56
CA LEU A 14 -66.79 4.46 23.39
C LEU A 14 -67.03 5.45 24.56
N VAL A 15 -66.27 6.50 24.88
CA VAL A 15 -65.06 7.21 24.38
C VAL A 15 -64.72 8.22 25.49
N LEU A 16 -63.43 8.47 25.77
CA LEU A 16 -62.98 9.81 26.19
C LEU A 16 -61.45 9.95 25.97
N CYS A 17 -61.09 10.95 25.17
CA CYS A 17 -59.73 11.37 24.85
C CYS A 17 -58.91 11.70 26.10
N LEU A 18 -57.60 11.38 26.10
CA LEU A 18 -56.52 12.30 26.46
C LEU A 18 -55.13 11.63 26.26
N ALA A 19 -54.28 12.38 25.55
CA ALA A 19 -52.81 12.28 25.45
C ALA A 19 -52.18 10.96 24.99
N ALA A 20 -51.75 10.93 23.72
CA ALA A 20 -50.71 10.04 23.24
C ALA A 20 -49.39 10.37 23.96
N GLY A 21 -49.13 9.69 25.07
CA GLY A 21 -47.80 9.60 25.66
C GLY A 21 -46.98 8.65 24.80
N SER A 22 -46.15 9.21 23.91
CA SER A 22 -45.07 8.46 23.27
C SER A 22 -44.23 7.81 24.37
N LEU A 23 -44.38 6.50 24.52
CA LEU A 23 -43.51 5.70 25.37
C LEU A 23 -42.15 5.66 24.67
N PHE A 24 -41.34 6.70 24.90
CA PHE A 24 -39.91 6.64 24.69
C PHE A 24 -39.41 5.52 25.60
N ILE A 25 -39.18 4.34 25.02
CA ILE A 25 -38.28 3.37 25.62
C ILE A 25 -36.90 4.04 25.50
N ALA A 26 -36.57 4.86 26.51
CA ALA A 26 -35.21 5.21 26.78
C ALA A 26 -34.52 3.88 27.08
N THR A 27 -33.79 3.37 26.10
CA THR A 27 -32.81 2.31 26.32
C THR A 27 -31.87 2.82 27.38
N VAL A 28 -32.09 2.38 28.62
CA VAL A 28 -31.14 2.54 29.71
C VAL A 28 -29.90 1.76 29.27
N THR A 29 -28.92 2.48 28.73
CA THR A 29 -27.56 1.98 28.56
C THR A 29 -27.08 1.61 29.95
N HIS A 30 -27.09 0.31 30.26
CA HIS A 30 -26.39 -0.19 31.43
C HIS A 30 -24.92 0.12 31.17
N SER A 31 -24.36 1.15 31.84
CA SER A 31 -22.93 1.33 31.88
C SER A 31 -22.35 0.05 32.48
N GLN A 32 -21.67 -0.74 31.65
CA GLN A 32 -20.97 -1.91 32.14
C GLN A 32 -19.94 -1.41 33.15
N THR A 33 -20.08 -1.86 34.40
CA THR A 33 -19.33 -1.30 35.53
C THR A 33 -17.83 -1.54 35.28
N GLY A 34 -17.03 -0.48 35.30
CA GLY A 34 -15.58 -0.58 35.05
C GLY A 34 -15.17 -0.66 33.58
N CYS A 35 -16.05 -0.34 32.62
CA CYS A 35 -15.68 -0.19 31.21
C CYS A 35 -15.22 1.22 30.84
N PRO A 36 -14.30 1.35 29.86
CA PRO A 36 -13.82 2.64 29.42
C PRO A 36 -14.94 3.45 28.77
N GLN A 37 -14.91 4.77 28.96
CA GLN A 37 -15.77 5.69 28.24
C GLN A 37 -15.15 6.04 26.88
N ASN A 38 -15.92 6.68 26.00
CA ASN A 38 -15.43 7.22 24.74
C ASN A 38 -15.10 8.72 24.83
N ASP A 39 -14.15 9.17 24.02
CA ASP A 39 -13.85 10.59 23.79
C ASP A 39 -14.30 11.10 22.42
N ASN A 40 -14.90 10.24 21.57
CA ASN A 40 -15.28 10.55 20.19
C ASN A 40 -14.10 11.05 19.33
N ASN A 41 -12.89 10.57 19.64
CA ASN A 41 -11.69 10.94 18.93
C ASN A 41 -10.80 9.72 18.62
N GLY A 42 -11.05 9.10 17.47
CA GLY A 42 -10.31 7.93 17.00
C GLY A 42 -10.24 7.86 15.48
N TRP A 43 -9.79 6.73 14.94
CA TRP A 43 -9.75 6.51 13.50
C TRP A 43 -11.13 6.60 12.85
N ALA A 44 -11.20 6.96 11.57
CA ALA A 44 -12.46 6.87 10.84
C ALA A 44 -12.86 5.41 10.61
N GLN A 45 -14.17 5.14 10.49
CA GLN A 45 -14.66 3.82 10.12
C GLN A 45 -14.03 3.34 8.80
N CYS A 46 -13.61 2.06 8.76
CA CYS A 46 -12.95 1.40 7.64
C CYS A 46 -11.57 1.93 7.24
N MET A 47 -10.95 2.78 8.08
CA MET A 47 -9.63 3.32 7.77
C MET A 47 -8.55 2.23 7.76
N LYS A 48 -7.69 2.27 6.73
CA LYS A 48 -6.44 1.51 6.72
C LYS A 48 -5.36 2.34 7.40
N VAL A 49 -4.90 1.91 8.57
CA VAL A 49 -3.86 2.59 9.33
C VAL A 49 -2.53 1.92 9.04
N TYR A 50 -1.67 2.62 8.30
CA TYR A 50 -0.32 2.16 7.99
C TYR A 50 0.60 2.52 9.15
N TYR A 51 1.26 1.53 9.74
CA TYR A 51 2.13 1.74 10.89
C TYR A 51 3.60 1.43 10.58
N THR A 52 4.48 2.21 11.20
CA THR A 52 5.93 2.04 11.11
C THR A 52 6.57 2.08 12.49
N PHE A 53 7.69 1.38 12.64
CA PHE A 53 8.55 1.50 13.81
C PHE A 53 9.55 2.63 13.59
N HIS A 54 9.60 3.57 14.52
CA HIS A 54 10.70 4.51 14.62
C HIS A 54 12.00 3.76 14.95
N SER A 55 13.16 4.31 14.57
CA SER A 55 14.48 3.69 14.74
C SER A 55 14.83 3.32 16.19
N SER A 56 14.15 3.92 17.16
CA SER A 56 14.22 3.59 18.58
C SER A 56 13.71 2.18 18.94
N ILE A 57 12.99 1.52 18.02
CA ILE A 57 12.52 0.14 18.14
C ILE A 57 13.01 -0.63 16.92
N SER A 58 13.88 -1.62 17.13
CA SER A 58 14.29 -2.51 16.05
C SER A 58 13.11 -3.35 15.57
N SER A 59 12.85 -3.38 14.26
CA SER A 59 11.74 -4.14 13.67
C SER A 59 11.83 -5.65 13.90
N THR A 60 13.00 -6.18 14.24
CA THR A 60 13.23 -7.61 14.54
C THR A 60 13.28 -7.92 16.04
N SER A 61 13.08 -6.92 16.90
CA SER A 61 13.11 -7.09 18.35
C SER A 61 11.90 -7.86 18.89
N SER A 62 12.07 -8.50 20.05
CA SER A 62 10.95 -9.09 20.81
C SER A 62 9.85 -8.07 21.12
N GLU A 63 10.23 -6.81 21.36
CA GLU A 63 9.31 -5.68 21.53
C GLU A 63 8.46 -5.47 20.27
N ALA A 64 9.07 -5.36 19.08
CA ALA A 64 8.36 -5.21 17.82
C ALA A 64 7.44 -6.42 17.52
N THR A 65 7.87 -7.65 17.84
CA THR A 65 7.01 -8.84 17.71
C THR A 65 5.76 -8.76 18.60
N GLN A 66 5.92 -8.31 19.85
CA GLN A 66 4.80 -8.11 20.78
C GLN A 66 3.85 -7.01 20.29
N ILE A 67 4.40 -5.90 19.80
CA ILE A 67 3.62 -4.78 19.25
C ILE A 67 2.79 -5.23 18.04
N ARG A 68 3.38 -5.97 17.09
CA ARG A 68 2.65 -6.55 15.96
C ARG A 68 1.50 -7.43 16.42
N SER A 69 1.72 -8.25 17.45
CA SER A 69 0.67 -9.10 18.03
C SER A 69 -0.51 -8.28 18.54
N ALA A 70 -0.28 -7.15 19.22
CA ALA A 70 -1.34 -6.25 19.67
C ALA A 70 -2.14 -5.63 18.50
N LEU A 71 -1.44 -5.18 17.44
CA LEU A 71 -2.06 -4.62 16.23
C LEU A 71 -2.94 -5.67 15.50
N THR A 72 -2.48 -6.92 15.41
CA THR A 72 -3.27 -8.03 14.88
C THR A 72 -4.51 -8.30 15.72
N LYS A 73 -4.42 -8.23 17.06
CA LYS A 73 -5.56 -8.44 17.97
C LYS A 73 -6.61 -7.35 17.80
N TRP A 74 -6.22 -6.08 17.69
CA TRP A 74 -7.15 -5.00 17.36
C TRP A 74 -7.75 -5.15 15.97
N THR A 75 -6.94 -5.45 14.94
CA THR A 75 -7.45 -5.72 13.57
C THR A 75 -8.47 -6.85 13.57
N THR A 76 -8.23 -7.92 14.33
CA THR A 76 -9.17 -9.04 14.49
C THR A 76 -10.46 -8.57 15.16
N ALA A 77 -10.36 -7.84 16.28
CA ALA A 77 -11.51 -7.27 16.99
C ALA A 77 -12.31 -6.28 16.13
N ASN A 78 -11.71 -5.66 15.12
CA ASN A 78 -12.38 -4.71 14.22
C ASN A 78 -13.07 -5.39 13.01
N SER A 79 -12.73 -6.65 12.71
CA SER A 79 -13.01 -7.30 11.41
C SER A 79 -14.43 -7.86 11.19
N GLY A 80 -15.30 -7.86 12.20
CA GLY A 80 -16.70 -8.29 12.07
C GLY A 80 -17.01 -9.77 12.33
N THR A 81 -16.03 -10.62 12.66
CA THR A 81 -16.27 -12.00 13.15
C THR A 81 -16.09 -12.08 14.67
N ALA A 82 -17.21 -12.14 15.38
CA ALA A 82 -17.39 -11.84 16.81
C ALA A 82 -16.30 -12.30 17.81
N PRO A 83 -16.16 -11.58 18.97
CA PRO A 83 -16.89 -10.36 19.34
C PRO A 83 -16.16 -9.14 18.77
N THR A 84 -16.81 -8.40 17.87
CA THR A 84 -16.15 -7.37 17.07
C THR A 84 -16.83 -6.03 17.19
N ASN A 85 -16.01 -4.98 17.20
CA ASN A 85 -16.46 -3.61 17.13
C ASN A 85 -16.65 -3.14 15.66
N ASN A 86 -17.48 -2.12 15.44
CA ASN A 86 -17.97 -1.65 14.15
C ASN A 86 -16.97 -0.77 13.39
N SER A 87 -15.76 -0.58 13.94
CA SER A 87 -14.79 0.34 13.36
C SER A 87 -14.28 -0.13 12.01
N ARG A 88 -14.11 -1.45 11.79
CA ARG A 88 -13.49 -2.04 10.59
C ARG A 88 -12.10 -1.46 10.26
N VAL A 89 -11.45 -0.82 11.24
CA VAL A 89 -10.10 -0.26 11.10
C VAL A 89 -9.10 -1.41 10.96
N GLN A 90 -8.19 -1.29 10.00
CA GLN A 90 -7.15 -2.29 9.73
C GLN A 90 -5.78 -1.69 9.98
N PHE A 91 -4.93 -2.35 10.75
CA PHE A 91 -3.55 -1.93 10.94
C PHE A 91 -2.63 -2.72 10.00
N ILE A 92 -1.89 -2.01 9.16
CA ILE A 92 -1.05 -2.58 8.10
C ILE A 92 0.39 -2.10 8.31
N GLU A 93 1.36 -3.01 8.34
CA GLU A 93 2.76 -2.62 8.49
C GLU A 93 3.29 -1.97 7.21
N GLY A 94 4.05 -0.89 7.35
CA GLY A 94 4.70 -0.20 6.24
C GLY A 94 4.10 1.18 5.97
N SER A 95 4.34 1.68 4.77
CA SER A 95 3.87 2.98 4.33
C SER A 95 2.64 2.86 3.44
N PRO A 96 1.73 3.85 3.45
CA PRO A 96 0.60 3.86 2.52
C PRO A 96 1.12 3.82 1.07
N PRO A 97 0.51 3.03 0.18
CA PRO A 97 0.88 3.04 -1.24
C PRO A 97 0.53 4.40 -1.86
N GLN A 98 1.26 4.79 -2.91
CA GLN A 98 1.01 6.05 -3.61
C GLN A 98 -0.42 6.09 -4.14
N GLY A 99 -1.14 7.19 -3.90
CA GLY A 99 -2.55 7.32 -4.25
C GLY A 99 -3.52 6.62 -3.28
N ALA A 100 -3.05 6.04 -2.17
CA ALA A 100 -3.93 5.56 -1.12
C ALA A 100 -4.84 6.68 -0.64
N THR A 101 -6.13 6.40 -0.61
CA THR A 101 -7.17 7.28 -0.11
C THR A 101 -7.87 6.58 1.06
N ASN A 102 -8.35 7.35 2.05
CA ASN A 102 -8.96 6.80 3.27
C ASN A 102 -7.98 5.94 4.12
N TYR A 103 -6.80 6.51 4.41
CA TYR A 103 -5.79 5.91 5.27
C TYR A 103 -5.43 6.83 6.44
N GLY A 104 -4.85 6.24 7.48
CA GLY A 104 -4.18 6.94 8.57
C GLY A 104 -2.75 6.44 8.76
N THR A 105 -1.92 7.18 9.48
CA THR A 105 -0.54 6.76 9.79
C THR A 105 -0.30 6.62 11.27
N LEU A 106 0.38 5.55 11.68
CA LEU A 106 0.71 5.27 13.07
C LEU A 106 2.23 5.08 13.24
N THR A 107 2.88 5.98 13.98
CA THR A 107 4.29 5.82 14.33
C THR A 107 4.41 5.20 15.71
N ILE A 108 5.29 4.21 15.87
CA ILE A 108 5.51 3.52 17.15
C ILE A 108 6.97 3.72 17.55
N GLN A 109 7.21 4.25 18.74
CA GLN A 109 8.54 4.66 19.18
C GLN A 109 8.78 4.43 20.68
N ASN A 110 10.05 4.43 21.08
CA ASN A 110 10.46 4.59 22.47
C ASN A 110 10.81 6.05 22.72
N GLY A 111 10.48 6.58 23.90
CA GLY A 111 10.74 7.96 24.27
C GLY A 111 10.42 8.23 25.74
N SER A 112 10.79 9.41 26.22
CA SER A 112 10.49 9.82 27.60
C SER A 112 9.13 10.52 27.65
N LEU A 113 8.22 10.02 28.48
CA LEU A 113 6.92 10.64 28.75
C LEU A 113 6.90 11.32 30.12
N GLY A 114 7.84 10.97 31.01
CA GLY A 114 7.93 11.58 32.34
C GLY A 114 6.80 11.15 33.28
N GLY A 115 6.12 10.05 32.96
CA GLY A 115 4.98 9.54 33.72
C GLY A 115 4.59 8.13 33.29
N PRO A 116 3.61 7.98 32.38
CA PRO A 116 3.05 6.68 32.01
C PRO A 116 4.04 5.84 31.18
N THR A 117 3.83 4.52 31.20
CA THR A 117 4.60 3.54 30.39
C THR A 117 4.36 3.65 28.89
N GLY A 118 3.22 4.21 28.50
CA GLY A 118 2.80 4.41 27.12
C GLY A 118 2.08 5.75 27.01
N GLY A 119 2.06 6.30 25.80
CA GLY A 119 1.29 7.50 25.52
C GLY A 119 0.94 7.60 24.05
N THR A 120 -0.32 7.92 23.78
CA THR A 120 -0.87 8.07 22.44
C THR A 120 -1.09 9.55 22.13
N THR A 121 -0.33 10.07 21.18
CA THR A 121 -0.53 11.42 20.63
C THR A 121 -1.31 11.33 19.33
N LYS A 122 -2.42 12.06 19.23
CA LYS A 122 -3.32 12.06 18.07
C LYS A 122 -3.14 13.34 17.23
N SER A 123 -3.44 13.28 15.93
CA SER A 123 -3.33 14.42 15.01
C SER A 123 -4.29 15.58 15.34
N ASN A 124 -5.35 15.31 16.09
CA ASN A 124 -6.33 16.27 16.58
C ASN A 124 -6.93 15.78 17.92
N THR A 125 -7.84 16.54 18.51
CA THR A 125 -8.43 16.28 19.83
C THR A 125 -9.92 15.93 19.80
N SER A 126 -10.53 15.88 18.61
CA SER A 126 -11.94 15.50 18.43
C SER A 126 -12.19 14.97 17.02
N GLY A 127 -13.14 14.06 16.88
CA GLY A 127 -13.52 13.48 15.59
C GLY A 127 -12.48 12.51 15.02
N ALA A 128 -12.49 12.33 13.70
CA ALA A 128 -11.61 11.38 13.04
C ALA A 128 -10.15 11.85 13.03
N ILE A 129 -9.22 11.01 13.49
CA ILE A 129 -7.77 11.27 13.42
C ILE A 129 -7.20 10.81 12.07
N THR A 130 -6.13 11.49 11.61
CA THR A 130 -5.40 11.16 10.38
C THR A 130 -4.02 10.55 10.67
N SER A 131 -3.46 10.83 11.85
CA SER A 131 -2.25 10.18 12.33
C SER A 131 -2.23 10.05 13.85
N ALA A 132 -1.43 9.12 14.34
CA ALA A 132 -1.12 8.97 15.76
C ALA A 132 0.33 8.54 15.96
N THR A 133 0.87 8.85 17.13
CA THR A 133 2.16 8.36 17.59
C THR A 133 1.98 7.68 18.94
N ILE A 134 2.36 6.42 19.03
CA ILE A 134 2.43 5.67 20.29
C ILE A 134 3.88 5.67 20.75
N THR A 135 4.11 6.22 21.95
CA THR A 135 5.43 6.30 22.57
C THR A 135 5.46 5.40 23.79
N PHE A 136 6.44 4.52 23.90
CA PHE A 136 6.72 3.75 25.11
C PHE A 136 7.84 4.39 25.92
N ASP A 137 7.63 4.55 27.22
CA ASP A 137 8.66 5.01 28.16
C ASP A 137 9.17 3.83 28.98
N LEU A 138 10.32 3.28 28.56
CA LEU A 138 10.95 2.15 29.22
C LEU A 138 11.56 2.51 30.59
N ASN A 139 11.67 3.80 30.91
CA ASN A 139 12.13 4.28 32.20
C ASN A 139 10.97 4.66 33.12
N ALA A 140 9.73 4.50 32.66
CA ALA A 140 8.55 4.76 33.48
C ALA A 140 8.57 3.89 34.73
N VAL A 141 8.10 4.47 35.82
CA VAL A 141 7.86 3.77 37.08
C VAL A 141 6.38 3.53 37.26
N ILE A 142 6.03 2.47 37.98
CA ILE A 142 4.64 2.19 38.30
C ILE A 142 4.07 3.38 39.08
N PHE A 143 2.89 3.85 38.66
CA PHE A 143 2.23 5.03 39.22
C PHE A 143 2.17 4.96 40.76
N GLY A 144 2.62 6.02 41.43
CA GLY A 144 2.68 6.10 42.88
C GLY A 144 3.83 5.31 43.54
N THR A 145 4.80 4.81 42.76
CA THR A 145 5.96 4.05 43.25
C THR A 145 7.28 4.51 42.61
N THR A 146 8.40 3.95 43.06
CA THR A 146 9.72 4.07 42.42
C THR A 146 10.12 2.82 41.62
N THR A 147 9.22 1.84 41.50
CA THR A 147 9.54 0.56 40.87
C THR A 147 9.49 0.71 39.35
N PRO A 148 10.53 0.29 38.60
CA PRO A 148 10.49 0.31 37.13
C PRO A 148 9.32 -0.52 36.61
N ALA A 149 8.55 0.06 35.70
CA ALA A 149 7.39 -0.59 35.15
C ALA A 149 7.74 -1.73 34.18
N TYR A 150 8.92 -1.66 33.54
CA TYR A 150 9.45 -2.71 32.68
C TYR A 150 10.75 -3.29 33.24
N ASN A 151 10.87 -4.62 33.19
CA ASN A 151 12.11 -5.34 33.44
C ASN A 151 12.24 -6.47 32.42
N PRO A 152 13.21 -6.40 31.48
CA PRO A 152 13.35 -7.40 30.41
C PRO A 152 13.65 -8.82 30.92
N ASN A 153 14.19 -8.94 32.14
CA ASN A 153 14.54 -10.22 32.75
C ASN A 153 13.52 -10.66 33.81
N GLY A 154 12.43 -9.89 34.00
CA GLY A 154 11.39 -10.15 34.99
C GLY A 154 10.27 -11.04 34.44
N ALA A 155 9.49 -11.62 35.34
CA ALA A 155 8.24 -12.31 34.96
C ALA A 155 7.32 -11.34 34.20
N GLY A 156 6.59 -11.83 33.20
CA GLY A 156 5.66 -11.02 32.41
C GLY A 156 6.28 -10.17 31.27
N ALA A 157 7.61 -10.09 31.17
CA ALA A 157 8.31 -9.28 30.15
C ALA A 157 7.92 -9.63 28.70
N SER A 158 7.61 -10.91 28.44
CA SER A 158 7.19 -11.40 27.12
C SER A 158 5.79 -10.95 26.69
N THR A 159 5.02 -10.32 27.59
CA THR A 159 3.67 -9.81 27.32
C THR A 159 3.54 -8.32 27.58
N PHE A 160 4.59 -7.67 28.11
CA PHE A 160 4.55 -6.29 28.53
C PHE A 160 4.16 -5.35 27.38
N PHE A 161 4.83 -5.47 26.23
CA PHE A 161 4.56 -4.62 25.08
C PHE A 161 3.26 -4.98 24.38
N VAL A 162 2.81 -6.23 24.44
CA VAL A 162 1.46 -6.60 23.95
C VAL A 162 0.42 -5.83 24.74
N LYS A 163 0.50 -5.88 26.07
CA LYS A 163 -0.44 -5.23 26.99
C LYS A 163 -0.42 -3.71 26.85
N ALA A 164 0.77 -3.10 26.86
CA ALA A 164 0.92 -1.66 26.72
C ALA A 164 0.44 -1.18 25.35
N MET A 165 0.79 -1.87 24.26
CA MET A 165 0.33 -1.50 22.91
C MET A 165 -1.19 -1.64 22.76
N LEU A 166 -1.81 -2.68 23.33
CA LEU A 166 -3.26 -2.84 23.31
C LEU A 166 -3.98 -1.66 23.98
N HIS A 167 -3.45 -1.19 25.11
CA HIS A 167 -3.95 -0.02 25.84
C HIS A 167 -3.85 1.25 24.99
N GLU A 168 -2.66 1.55 24.47
CA GLU A 168 -2.41 2.75 23.67
C GLU A 168 -3.22 2.77 22.36
N LEU A 169 -3.36 1.62 21.71
CA LEU A 169 -4.25 1.50 20.56
C LEU A 169 -5.70 1.78 20.94
N GLY A 170 -6.14 1.43 22.14
CA GLY A 170 -7.47 1.78 22.64
C GLY A 170 -7.73 3.29 22.64
N HIS A 171 -6.76 4.11 23.04
CA HIS A 171 -6.86 5.58 22.90
C HIS A 171 -6.98 6.03 21.44
N SER A 172 -6.26 5.38 20.51
CA SER A 172 -6.38 5.66 19.07
C SER A 172 -7.73 5.22 18.48
N MET A 173 -8.44 4.32 19.17
CA MET A 173 -9.79 3.87 18.82
C MET A 173 -10.88 4.73 19.49
N GLY A 174 -10.53 5.72 20.31
CA GLY A 174 -11.45 6.64 21.00
C GLY A 174 -11.70 6.33 22.48
N LEU A 175 -11.05 5.30 23.04
CA LEU A 175 -11.29 4.90 24.42
C LEU A 175 -10.51 5.75 25.42
N LEU A 176 -11.17 6.16 26.49
CA LEU A 176 -10.55 6.73 27.69
C LEU A 176 -10.08 5.63 28.64
N ASP A 177 -9.20 5.98 29.58
CA ASP A 177 -8.79 5.09 30.65
C ASP A 177 -9.99 4.53 31.43
N ALA A 178 -9.87 3.27 31.85
CA ALA A 178 -10.86 2.65 32.70
C ALA A 178 -10.92 3.38 34.05
N PRO A 179 -12.13 3.67 34.57
CA PRO A 179 -12.29 4.51 35.75
C PRO A 179 -11.58 3.94 36.97
N LEU A 180 -10.89 4.80 37.72
CA LEU A 180 -10.21 4.44 38.96
C LEU A 180 -11.17 4.53 40.14
N ASN A 181 -11.17 3.51 40.99
CA ASN A 181 -11.69 3.60 42.35
C ASN A 181 -10.56 4.02 43.30
N VAL A 182 -10.44 5.34 43.48
CA VAL A 182 -9.41 5.99 44.32
C VAL A 182 -9.43 5.59 45.80
N THR A 183 -10.44 4.83 46.25
CA THR A 183 -10.53 4.31 47.62
C THR A 183 -9.88 2.93 47.81
N GLN A 184 -9.47 2.26 46.72
CA GLN A 184 -8.79 0.97 46.76
C GLN A 184 -7.29 1.10 46.44
N SER A 185 -6.46 0.39 47.21
CA SER A 185 -4.99 0.53 47.17
C SER A 185 -4.29 -0.28 46.08
N ALA A 186 -4.91 -1.34 45.56
CA ALA A 186 -4.31 -2.18 44.52
C ALA A 186 -4.86 -1.81 43.15
N CYS A 187 -3.97 -1.42 42.21
CA CYS A 187 -4.30 -1.17 40.80
C CYS A 187 -5.47 -0.19 40.58
N GLY A 188 -5.67 0.78 41.49
CA GLY A 188 -6.79 1.72 41.44
C GLY A 188 -8.18 1.07 41.54
N GLY A 189 -8.29 -0.14 42.09
CA GLY A 189 -9.56 -0.88 42.23
C GLY A 189 -10.20 -1.32 40.91
N GLN A 190 -9.41 -1.35 39.82
CA GLN A 190 -9.85 -1.87 38.54
C GLN A 190 -10.01 -3.39 38.59
N ILE A 191 -10.95 -3.92 37.80
CA ILE A 191 -11.14 -5.36 37.66
C ILE A 191 -10.06 -5.88 36.71
N ALA A 192 -9.16 -6.73 37.22
CA ALA A 192 -8.04 -7.27 36.45
C ALA A 192 -8.51 -7.95 35.16
N GLY A 193 -7.91 -7.58 34.03
CA GLY A 193 -8.19 -8.15 32.72
C GLY A 193 -9.55 -7.79 32.10
N ASN A 194 -10.33 -6.89 32.71
CA ASN A 194 -11.67 -6.51 32.23
C ASN A 194 -11.63 -5.71 30.91
N THR A 195 -10.61 -4.87 30.74
CA THR A 195 -10.45 -3.94 29.61
C THR A 195 -8.97 -3.70 29.35
N VAL A 196 -8.60 -3.49 28.09
CA VAL A 196 -7.23 -3.06 27.74
C VAL A 196 -6.91 -1.66 28.30
N MET A 197 -7.93 -0.87 28.66
CA MET A 197 -7.79 0.48 29.21
C MET A 197 -7.53 0.52 30.72
N ASN A 198 -7.22 -0.63 31.33
CA ASN A 198 -6.74 -0.68 32.70
C ASN A 198 -5.33 -0.08 32.83
N LEU A 199 -4.93 0.33 34.04
CA LEU A 199 -3.56 0.75 34.32
C LEU A 199 -2.63 -0.46 34.56
N ALA A 200 -1.37 -0.34 34.15
CA ALA A 200 -0.36 -1.35 34.46
C ALA A 200 -0.11 -1.45 35.96
N CYS A 201 -0.19 -2.65 36.53
CA CYS A 201 -0.09 -2.85 37.97
C CYS A 201 1.10 -3.72 38.37
N GLY A 202 2.13 -3.07 38.94
CA GLY A 202 3.40 -3.72 39.27
C GLY A 202 4.32 -3.87 38.06
N GLN A 203 5.58 -4.25 38.31
CA GLN A 203 6.57 -4.43 37.25
C GLN A 203 6.10 -5.50 36.25
N ASN A 204 6.19 -5.19 34.96
CA ASN A 204 5.67 -5.99 33.85
C ASN A 204 4.17 -6.35 33.98
N ASP A 205 3.39 -5.56 34.73
CA ASP A 205 2.01 -5.87 35.10
C ASP A 205 1.86 -7.21 35.85
N THR A 206 2.82 -7.51 36.72
CA THR A 206 2.84 -8.73 37.57
C THR A 206 2.82 -8.39 39.06
N PRO A 207 2.25 -9.27 39.91
CA PRO A 207 1.61 -10.56 39.59
C PRO A 207 0.13 -10.42 39.17
N ASN A 208 -0.44 -9.23 39.23
CA ASN A 208 -1.88 -9.02 39.17
C ASN A 208 -2.48 -9.17 37.77
N ASN A 209 -1.67 -9.02 36.71
CA ASN A 209 -2.11 -9.07 35.30
C ASN A 209 -3.33 -8.18 35.06
N ASN A 210 -3.25 -6.93 35.52
CA ASN A 210 -4.36 -6.00 35.48
C ASN A 210 -4.71 -5.61 34.03
N LEU A 211 -3.70 -5.56 33.15
CA LEU A 211 -3.84 -5.42 31.71
C LEU A 211 -4.00 -6.80 31.03
N PRO A 212 -5.03 -6.99 30.20
CA PRO A 212 -5.18 -8.20 29.42
C PRO A 212 -4.26 -8.24 28.19
N THR A 213 -4.05 -9.45 27.66
CA THR A 213 -3.30 -9.70 26.41
C THR A 213 -4.18 -9.74 25.16
N ASP A 214 -5.46 -9.38 25.27
CA ASP A 214 -6.45 -9.42 24.20
C ASP A 214 -7.53 -8.36 24.44
N VAL A 215 -8.03 -7.78 23.35
CA VAL A 215 -9.20 -6.87 23.35
C VAL A 215 -10.39 -7.61 23.95
N LYS A 216 -11.11 -6.95 24.86
CA LYS A 216 -12.24 -7.53 25.60
C LYS A 216 -13.58 -7.07 25.05
N THR A 217 -14.63 -7.78 25.45
CA THR A 217 -16.02 -7.42 25.18
C THR A 217 -16.33 -6.00 25.65
N CYS A 218 -15.80 -5.62 26.81
CA CYS A 218 -15.90 -4.28 27.37
C CYS A 218 -15.34 -3.21 26.43
N ASP A 219 -14.14 -3.41 25.90
CA ASP A 219 -13.50 -2.52 24.92
C ASP A 219 -14.33 -2.41 23.64
N ASN A 220 -14.73 -3.55 23.08
CA ASN A 220 -15.51 -3.60 21.84
C ASN A 220 -16.87 -2.91 21.96
N ASN A 221 -17.54 -3.06 23.10
CA ASN A 221 -18.82 -2.38 23.36
C ASN A 221 -18.63 -0.86 23.45
N SER A 222 -17.56 -0.40 24.10
CA SER A 222 -17.24 1.02 24.17
C SER A 222 -16.89 1.59 22.79
N VAL A 223 -16.08 0.89 21.99
CA VAL A 223 -15.82 1.29 20.59
C VAL A 223 -17.11 1.34 19.79
N ASN A 224 -18.02 0.36 19.93
CA ASN A 224 -19.32 0.38 19.26
C ASN A 224 -20.23 1.55 19.64
N SER A 225 -19.96 2.20 20.78
CA SER A 225 -20.71 3.38 21.23
C SER A 225 -20.15 4.70 20.72
N GLU A 226 -18.98 4.68 20.05
CA GLU A 226 -18.38 5.84 19.41
C GLU A 226 -19.27 6.36 18.28
N THR A 227 -19.45 7.68 18.23
CA THR A 227 -20.19 8.32 17.12
C THR A 227 -19.50 8.13 15.76
N LEU A 228 -18.19 7.88 15.76
CA LEU A 228 -17.38 7.58 14.58
C LEU A 228 -17.70 6.22 13.94
N TYR A 229 -18.33 5.29 14.68
CA TYR A 229 -18.57 3.92 14.24
C TYR A 229 -20.07 3.57 14.29
N PRO A 230 -20.89 4.15 13.40
CA PRO A 230 -22.34 3.95 13.40
C PRO A 230 -22.70 2.46 13.26
N ALA A 231 -23.80 2.06 13.90
CA ALA A 231 -24.24 0.67 13.95
C ALA A 231 -24.60 0.09 12.56
N THR A 232 -24.26 -1.19 12.40
CA THR A 232 -24.39 -2.11 11.26
C THR A 232 -25.36 -1.76 10.12
N GLY A 233 -24.85 -1.84 8.87
CA GLY A 233 -25.64 -1.98 7.64
C GLY A 233 -25.00 -1.36 6.40
N LEU A 234 -24.09 -0.40 6.58
CA LEU A 234 -23.46 0.31 5.47
C LEU A 234 -22.09 -0.32 5.12
N PRO A 235 -21.85 -0.67 3.85
CA PRO A 235 -20.50 -1.04 3.39
C PRO A 235 -19.57 0.16 3.52
N CYS A 236 -18.27 -0.11 3.68
CA CYS A 236 -17.25 0.93 3.73
C CYS A 236 -17.39 1.89 2.53
N PRO A 237 -17.36 3.22 2.73
CA PRO A 237 -17.49 4.17 1.63
C PRO A 237 -16.31 4.03 0.66
N THR A 238 -16.61 3.95 -0.63
CA THR A 238 -15.61 3.87 -1.71
C THR A 238 -14.84 5.19 -1.81
N PRO A 239 -13.50 5.20 -1.96
CA PRO A 239 -12.74 6.44 -1.88
C PRO A 239 -12.87 7.36 -3.10
N THR A 240 -12.80 8.68 -2.87
CA THR A 240 -12.71 9.75 -3.89
C THR A 240 -11.29 10.37 -3.85
N PRO A 241 -10.61 10.68 -4.97
CA PRO A 241 -9.19 11.05 -4.98
C PRO A 241 -8.88 12.57 -4.90
N THR A 242 -7.85 13.01 -4.13
CA THR A 242 -7.09 14.30 -4.24
C THR A 242 -5.82 14.37 -3.29
N PRO A 243 -4.90 15.40 -3.33
CA PRO A 243 -3.55 15.50 -3.96
C PRO A 243 -2.28 15.42 -3.02
N GLU A 244 -1.06 15.55 -3.59
CA GLU A 244 0.34 15.13 -3.20
C GLU A 244 1.12 15.90 -2.05
N PRO A 245 2.14 15.30 -1.33
CA PRO A 245 2.83 15.90 -0.14
C PRO A 245 4.32 16.38 -0.31
N THR A 246 4.81 17.17 0.65
CA THR A 246 6.14 17.87 0.71
C THR A 246 7.32 17.02 1.29
N PRO A 247 8.61 17.22 0.88
CA PRO A 247 9.75 16.35 1.30
C PRO A 247 10.32 16.56 2.72
N GLN A 248 10.96 15.52 3.31
CA GLN A 248 11.59 15.53 4.66
C GLN A 248 13.13 15.79 4.68
N PRO A 249 13.69 16.36 5.78
CA PRO A 249 15.15 16.56 5.98
C PRO A 249 15.95 15.26 5.90
N GLY A 250 17.14 15.30 5.28
CA GLY A 250 17.95 14.12 4.97
C GLY A 250 17.40 13.26 3.82
N GLY A 251 16.18 13.54 3.36
CA GLY A 251 15.58 13.01 2.14
C GLY A 251 15.77 13.94 0.95
N CYS A 252 15.04 13.69 -0.14
CA CYS A 252 15.17 14.50 -1.34
C CYS A 252 14.98 16.00 -1.09
N ASN A 253 15.91 16.83 -1.56
CA ASN A 253 15.93 18.29 -1.41
C ASN A 253 15.90 18.78 0.05
N GLY A 254 15.96 17.86 1.01
CA GLY A 254 16.13 18.15 2.42
C GLY A 254 17.58 18.52 2.72
N VAL A 255 17.78 19.28 3.79
CA VAL A 255 19.13 19.52 4.34
C VAL A 255 19.72 18.23 4.88
N ALA A 256 21.05 18.08 4.82
CA ALA A 256 21.70 16.90 5.41
C ALA A 256 21.42 16.79 6.91
N ASP A 257 21.12 15.56 7.33
CA ASP A 257 20.98 15.17 8.71
C ASP A 257 22.15 14.28 9.13
N TRP A 258 23.21 14.93 9.62
CA TRP A 258 24.42 14.28 10.13
C TRP A 258 24.21 13.57 11.49
N GLY A 259 23.05 13.78 12.13
CA GLY A 259 22.68 13.07 13.35
C GLY A 259 22.11 11.69 13.03
N THR A 260 21.17 11.63 12.08
CA THR A 260 20.49 10.38 11.69
C THR A 260 21.30 9.57 10.66
N TYR A 261 22.01 10.23 9.74
CA TYR A 261 22.85 9.60 8.72
C TYR A 261 24.33 10.00 8.88
N PRO A 262 25.02 9.56 9.95
CA PRO A 262 26.32 10.10 10.35
C PRO A 262 27.47 9.84 9.37
N SER A 263 27.32 8.91 8.43
CA SER A 263 28.34 8.58 7.43
C SER A 263 28.20 9.38 6.13
N THR A 264 26.99 9.82 5.78
CA THR A 264 26.68 10.40 4.45
C THR A 264 25.92 11.73 4.54
N GLY A 265 25.30 12.03 5.68
CA GLY A 265 24.39 13.16 5.90
C GLY A 265 23.03 12.99 5.24
N CYS A 266 22.84 11.93 4.46
CA CYS A 266 21.66 11.71 3.64
C CYS A 266 21.19 10.26 3.74
N ALA A 267 19.87 10.08 3.57
CA ALA A 267 19.27 8.77 3.55
C ALA A 267 19.89 7.86 2.48
N SER A 268 19.79 6.54 2.68
CA SER A 268 20.37 5.55 1.79
C SER A 268 19.93 5.78 0.34
N GLY A 269 20.89 5.75 -0.59
CA GLY A 269 20.66 6.04 -2.01
C GLY A 269 20.71 7.53 -2.38
N PHE A 270 20.82 8.44 -1.40
CA PHE A 270 21.06 9.86 -1.63
C PHE A 270 22.50 10.23 -1.25
N ILE A 271 23.00 11.30 -1.87
CA ILE A 271 24.30 11.91 -1.63
C ILE A 271 24.11 13.33 -1.13
N TYR A 272 25.09 13.79 -0.34
CA TYR A 272 25.15 15.19 0.05
C TYR A 272 25.83 16.02 -1.04
N SER A 273 25.13 17.02 -1.56
CA SER A 273 25.65 17.93 -2.58
C SER A 273 25.11 19.34 -2.36
N GLY A 274 26.00 20.32 -2.25
CA GLY A 274 25.62 21.74 -2.21
C GLY A 274 24.72 22.15 -1.03
N GLY A 275 24.75 21.40 0.09
CA GLY A 275 23.94 21.72 1.27
C GLY A 275 22.64 20.93 1.40
N VAL A 276 22.28 20.14 0.39
CA VAL A 276 21.06 19.31 0.38
C VAL A 276 21.37 17.86 0.01
N CYS A 277 20.43 16.99 0.35
CA CYS A 277 20.42 15.59 -0.03
C CYS A 277 19.73 15.43 -1.39
N THR A 278 20.44 14.80 -2.33
CA THR A 278 19.98 14.58 -3.69
C THR A 278 20.51 13.23 -4.20
N ARG A 279 20.24 12.84 -5.45
CA ARG A 279 20.77 11.59 -6.00
C ARG A 279 22.15 11.78 -6.61
N SER A 280 22.87 10.68 -6.85
CA SER A 280 24.17 10.77 -7.54
C SER A 280 23.98 11.28 -8.97
N SER A 281 25.01 11.92 -9.54
CA SER A 281 24.99 12.30 -10.95
C SER A 281 24.78 11.09 -11.87
N ALA A 282 25.29 9.90 -11.49
CA ALA A 282 25.00 8.65 -12.20
C ALA A 282 23.52 8.30 -12.19
N PHE A 283 22.85 8.39 -11.04
CA PHE A 283 21.41 8.13 -10.91
C PHE A 283 20.58 9.19 -11.63
N MET A 284 20.90 10.48 -11.47
CA MET A 284 20.22 11.55 -12.21
C MET A 284 20.41 11.39 -13.72
N ASN A 285 21.61 11.04 -14.18
CA ASN A 285 21.87 10.75 -15.59
C ASN A 285 21.09 9.52 -16.05
N GLN A 286 20.87 8.54 -15.18
CA GLN A 286 20.01 7.39 -15.46
C GLN A 286 18.56 7.86 -15.62
N CYS A 287 17.98 8.59 -14.66
CA CYS A 287 16.64 9.17 -14.81
C CYS A 287 16.50 10.03 -16.07
N ASN A 288 17.45 10.93 -16.33
CA ASN A 288 17.47 11.81 -17.49
C ASN A 288 17.70 11.08 -18.82
N ARG A 289 18.17 9.82 -18.78
CA ARG A 289 18.36 8.98 -19.96
C ARG A 289 17.06 8.33 -20.40
N PHE A 290 16.15 8.07 -19.46
CA PHE A 290 14.88 7.38 -19.71
C PHE A 290 13.68 8.21 -19.26
N GLY A 291 13.79 9.53 -19.12
CA GLY A 291 12.77 10.40 -18.50
C GLY A 291 13.37 11.74 -18.10
N SER A 292 12.83 12.31 -17.03
CA SER A 292 13.42 13.43 -16.31
C SER A 292 13.70 13.02 -14.87
N TYR A 293 14.66 13.67 -14.25
CA TYR A 293 14.81 13.61 -12.80
C TYR A 293 13.93 14.68 -12.17
N GLU A 294 12.98 14.28 -11.32
CA GLU A 294 12.23 15.26 -10.52
C GLU A 294 13.11 15.73 -9.38
N PHE A 295 13.51 16.99 -9.44
CA PHE A 295 14.38 17.55 -8.43
C PHE A 295 13.68 17.62 -7.07
N GLU A 296 12.36 17.80 -7.01
CA GLU A 296 11.61 17.93 -5.75
C GLU A 296 11.39 16.60 -5.01
N SER A 297 11.22 15.50 -5.73
CA SER A 297 11.01 14.16 -5.15
C SER A 297 12.24 13.25 -5.25
N CYS A 298 13.25 13.63 -6.04
CA CYS A 298 14.50 12.92 -6.28
C CYS A 298 14.27 11.49 -6.76
N SER A 299 13.19 11.34 -7.52
CA SER A 299 12.83 10.16 -8.27
C SER A 299 13.01 10.43 -9.76
N CYS A 300 13.01 9.35 -10.55
CA CYS A 300 12.83 9.51 -11.98
C CYS A 300 11.35 9.78 -12.24
N SER A 301 11.04 10.87 -12.94
CA SER A 301 9.77 11.01 -13.65
C SER A 301 9.91 10.46 -15.06
N GLY A 302 8.85 9.79 -15.52
CA GLY A 302 8.73 9.47 -16.93
C GLY A 302 9.59 8.31 -17.40
N GLY A 303 9.43 7.14 -16.81
CA GLY A 303 9.72 5.88 -17.50
C GLY A 303 8.67 5.55 -18.58
N CYS A 304 7.62 6.34 -18.73
CA CYS A 304 6.55 6.13 -19.70
C CYS A 304 6.19 7.45 -20.39
N ALA A 305 5.37 7.42 -21.44
CA ALA A 305 4.94 8.66 -22.11
C ALA A 305 4.11 9.55 -21.17
N GLU A 306 3.96 10.84 -21.51
CA GLU A 306 3.08 11.77 -20.78
C GLU A 306 1.70 11.13 -20.53
N GLY A 307 1.23 11.18 -19.28
CA GLY A 307 0.00 10.51 -18.85
C GLY A 307 0.18 9.06 -18.34
N GLY A 308 1.42 8.61 -18.11
CA GLY A 308 1.70 7.31 -17.47
C GLY A 308 1.51 6.09 -18.37
N SER A 309 1.42 6.30 -19.69
CA SER A 309 1.20 5.23 -20.66
C SER A 309 2.51 4.52 -21.00
N CYS A 310 2.69 3.33 -20.43
CA CYS A 310 3.84 2.48 -20.65
C CYS A 310 3.57 1.55 -21.84
N SER A 311 4.52 1.45 -22.76
CA SER A 311 4.40 0.55 -23.90
C SER A 311 5.69 -0.21 -24.14
N PRO A 312 5.57 -1.37 -24.78
CA PRO A 312 6.61 -1.91 -25.64
C PRO A 312 6.10 -2.25 -27.04
N ILE A 313 7.06 -2.50 -27.93
CA ILE A 313 6.85 -3.03 -29.27
C ILE A 313 6.63 -4.54 -29.18
N VAL A 314 5.54 -5.01 -29.75
CA VAL A 314 5.25 -6.41 -30.03
C VAL A 314 5.30 -6.67 -31.53
N ILE A 315 5.79 -7.84 -31.92
CA ILE A 315 5.83 -8.30 -33.31
C ILE A 315 5.13 -9.65 -33.40
N ASP A 316 4.12 -9.71 -34.26
CA ASP A 316 3.46 -10.93 -34.71
C ASP A 316 4.39 -11.66 -35.69
N THR A 317 4.84 -12.87 -35.32
CA THR A 317 5.86 -13.59 -36.10
C THR A 317 5.26 -14.48 -37.18
N LEU A 318 3.99 -14.88 -37.10
CA LEU A 318 3.33 -15.70 -38.13
C LEU A 318 2.46 -14.90 -39.10
N GLY A 319 2.13 -13.65 -38.78
CA GLY A 319 1.22 -12.79 -39.54
C GLY A 319 -0.25 -13.20 -39.40
N ASN A 320 -0.61 -13.89 -38.33
CA ASN A 320 -1.96 -14.38 -38.02
C ASN A 320 -2.77 -13.39 -37.14
N GLY A 321 -2.14 -12.30 -36.70
CA GLY A 321 -2.72 -11.26 -35.85
C GLY A 321 -2.41 -11.46 -34.36
N PHE A 322 -2.42 -10.36 -33.62
CA PHE A 322 -2.07 -10.33 -32.20
C PHE A 322 -3.10 -11.00 -31.28
N ASP A 323 -2.62 -11.84 -30.37
CA ASP A 323 -3.35 -12.46 -29.27
C ASP A 323 -2.78 -11.98 -27.92
N LEU A 324 -3.42 -10.95 -27.37
CA LEU A 324 -3.10 -10.39 -26.05
C LEU A 324 -4.19 -10.73 -25.03
N THR A 325 -3.90 -10.64 -23.74
CA THR A 325 -4.85 -10.86 -22.65
C THR A 325 -5.41 -9.55 -22.09
N ASP A 326 -6.47 -9.65 -21.28
CA ASP A 326 -6.77 -8.62 -20.28
C ASP A 326 -5.74 -8.65 -19.13
N ALA A 327 -5.81 -7.66 -18.24
CA ALA A 327 -4.91 -7.59 -17.10
C ALA A 327 -5.15 -8.67 -16.05
N ALA A 328 -6.41 -9.08 -15.84
CA ALA A 328 -6.73 -10.09 -14.84
C ALA A 328 -6.06 -11.44 -15.15
N ASN A 329 -6.00 -11.79 -16.44
CA ASN A 329 -5.35 -12.98 -16.97
C ASN A 329 -3.94 -12.71 -17.51
N GLY A 330 -3.39 -11.52 -17.27
CA GLY A 330 -2.05 -11.13 -17.70
C GLY A 330 -0.96 -11.53 -16.70
N VAL A 331 0.20 -10.89 -16.80
CA VAL A 331 1.39 -11.22 -16.00
C VAL A 331 1.78 -10.06 -15.09
N ASN A 332 2.67 -10.31 -14.11
CA ASN A 332 3.33 -9.24 -13.36
C ASN A 332 4.64 -8.90 -14.07
N PHE A 333 4.78 -7.68 -14.59
CA PHE A 333 6.02 -7.22 -15.22
C PHE A 333 6.29 -5.76 -14.85
N ASP A 334 7.55 -5.37 -14.68
CA ASP A 334 7.95 -3.98 -14.40
C ASP A 334 7.88 -3.14 -15.68
N ILE A 335 6.64 -2.86 -16.11
CA ILE A 335 6.35 -2.18 -17.37
C ILE A 335 6.76 -0.69 -17.35
N SER A 336 6.95 -0.13 -16.16
CA SER A 336 7.40 1.25 -15.97
C SER A 336 8.92 1.38 -15.85
N GLY A 337 9.63 0.28 -15.61
CA GLY A 337 11.08 0.27 -15.42
C GLY A 337 11.50 0.94 -14.11
N LEU A 338 10.63 0.91 -13.10
CA LEU A 338 10.83 1.60 -11.81
C LEU A 338 11.13 0.61 -10.66
N GLY A 339 11.30 -0.67 -10.96
CA GLY A 339 11.64 -1.74 -10.03
C GLY A 339 10.44 -2.39 -9.35
N THR A 340 9.21 -2.12 -9.80
CA THR A 340 7.99 -2.74 -9.27
C THR A 340 7.16 -3.35 -10.39
N ALA A 341 6.92 -4.66 -10.32
CA ALA A 341 6.10 -5.35 -11.29
C ALA A 341 4.61 -5.02 -11.10
N GLU A 342 3.93 -4.73 -12.21
CA GLU A 342 2.51 -4.42 -12.27
C GLU A 342 1.76 -5.53 -13.00
N ARG A 343 0.52 -5.80 -12.59
CA ARG A 343 -0.34 -6.76 -13.31
C ARG A 343 -0.90 -6.08 -14.56
N ILE A 344 -0.46 -6.55 -15.73
CA ILE A 344 -0.81 -5.97 -17.03
C ILE A 344 -1.25 -7.02 -18.04
N GLY A 345 -2.03 -6.61 -19.04
CA GLY A 345 -2.28 -7.39 -20.24
C GLY A 345 -0.97 -7.79 -20.90
N TRP A 346 -0.94 -8.99 -21.48
CA TRP A 346 0.30 -9.58 -21.98
C TRP A 346 0.05 -10.40 -23.25
N THR A 347 1.09 -10.90 -23.91
CA THR A 347 0.94 -11.91 -24.98
C THR A 347 0.29 -13.15 -24.41
N ALA A 348 -0.66 -13.78 -25.10
CA ALA A 348 -1.35 -14.95 -24.60
C ALA A 348 -0.42 -16.17 -24.44
N PHE A 349 -0.87 -17.15 -23.65
CA PHE A 349 -0.16 -18.43 -23.47
C PHE A 349 0.13 -19.10 -24.82
N ASN A 350 1.40 -19.47 -25.03
CA ASN A 350 1.89 -20.07 -26.26
C ASN A 350 1.56 -19.24 -27.53
N SER A 351 1.54 -17.91 -27.40
CA SER A 351 1.41 -16.98 -28.53
C SER A 351 2.69 -16.96 -29.37
N ASP A 352 2.52 -16.67 -30.67
CA ASP A 352 3.62 -16.37 -31.57
C ASP A 352 4.03 -14.90 -31.59
N ASP A 353 3.31 -14.05 -30.85
CA ASP A 353 3.65 -12.66 -30.61
C ASP A 353 4.85 -12.55 -29.66
N GLY A 354 5.84 -11.74 -30.03
CA GLY A 354 7.03 -11.52 -29.22
C GLY A 354 7.29 -10.05 -28.91
N TRP A 355 7.68 -9.75 -27.68
CA TRP A 355 8.14 -8.42 -27.29
C TRP A 355 9.54 -8.16 -27.86
N LEU A 356 9.73 -7.00 -28.50
CA LEU A 356 11.05 -6.59 -28.98
C LEU A 356 11.91 -6.13 -27.81
N ALA A 357 12.99 -6.85 -27.56
CA ALA A 357 13.80 -6.70 -26.37
C ALA A 357 15.29 -6.65 -26.68
N MET A 358 16.05 -6.09 -25.73
CA MET A 358 17.50 -6.14 -25.68
C MET A 358 17.92 -6.05 -24.22
N ASP A 359 18.61 -7.10 -23.77
CA ASP A 359 19.30 -7.12 -22.48
C ASP A 359 20.35 -6.00 -22.49
N ARG A 360 20.09 -4.96 -21.70
CA ARG A 360 20.85 -3.70 -21.71
C ARG A 360 21.87 -3.66 -20.59
N ASP A 361 21.62 -4.36 -19.49
CA ASP A 361 22.52 -4.41 -18.34
C ASP A 361 23.45 -5.63 -18.36
N GLY A 362 23.20 -6.59 -19.27
CA GLY A 362 24.01 -7.78 -19.50
C GLY A 362 23.75 -8.89 -18.49
N ASN A 363 22.61 -8.88 -17.79
CA ASN A 363 22.28 -9.84 -16.75
C ASN A 363 21.72 -11.17 -17.29
N GLY A 364 21.43 -11.25 -18.59
CA GLY A 364 20.98 -12.44 -19.30
C GLY A 364 19.46 -12.68 -19.26
N VAL A 365 18.69 -11.78 -18.66
CA VAL A 365 17.22 -11.80 -18.65
C VAL A 365 16.66 -10.47 -19.15
N ILE A 366 15.36 -10.42 -19.41
CA ILE A 366 14.60 -9.20 -19.65
C ILE A 366 13.70 -9.01 -18.44
N ASP A 367 14.08 -8.14 -17.51
CA ASP A 367 13.43 -8.04 -16.20
C ASP A 367 12.59 -6.78 -16.00
N ASN A 368 12.72 -5.80 -16.89
CA ASN A 368 11.93 -4.56 -16.85
C ASN A 368 11.77 -3.89 -18.23
N ALA A 369 10.88 -2.91 -18.34
CA ALA A 369 10.57 -2.25 -19.61
C ALA A 369 11.68 -1.39 -20.20
N GLN A 370 12.72 -1.02 -19.43
CA GLN A 370 13.91 -0.38 -20.03
C GLN A 370 14.60 -1.33 -21.00
N GLU A 371 14.41 -2.64 -20.82
CA GLU A 371 14.96 -3.71 -21.65
C GLU A 371 14.06 -4.10 -22.83
N LEU A 372 12.79 -3.68 -22.79
CA LEU A 372 11.90 -3.70 -23.94
C LEU A 372 12.11 -2.43 -24.79
N PHE A 373 11.70 -2.46 -26.07
CA PHE A 373 11.65 -1.28 -26.93
C PHE A 373 10.27 -0.64 -26.86
N GLY A 374 10.15 0.58 -26.36
CA GLY A 374 8.88 1.21 -26.01
C GLY A 374 9.08 2.59 -25.40
N THR A 375 8.10 3.07 -24.63
CA THR A 375 8.20 4.38 -23.96
C THR A 375 9.26 4.41 -22.86
N ALA A 376 9.48 3.30 -22.15
CA ALA A 376 10.49 3.16 -21.10
C ALA A 376 11.92 3.02 -21.61
N THR A 377 12.10 2.81 -22.90
CA THR A 377 13.40 2.76 -23.53
C THR A 377 14.04 4.15 -23.57
N PRO A 378 15.37 4.27 -23.39
CA PRO A 378 16.01 5.57 -23.36
C PRO A 378 16.01 6.18 -24.75
N GLN A 379 15.47 7.38 -24.85
CA GLN A 379 15.23 8.10 -26.11
C GLN A 379 15.08 9.61 -25.83
N PRO A 380 15.36 10.49 -26.81
CA PRO A 380 15.26 11.92 -26.63
C PRO A 380 13.81 12.42 -26.77
N GLY A 381 13.52 13.53 -26.09
CA GLY A 381 12.29 14.30 -26.27
C GLY A 381 11.11 13.85 -25.38
N PRO A 382 10.06 14.70 -25.30
CA PRO A 382 8.88 14.42 -24.47
C PRO A 382 7.91 13.43 -25.13
N GLU A 383 7.86 13.40 -26.46
CA GLU A 383 7.14 12.37 -27.21
C GLU A 383 7.99 11.10 -27.25
N ARG A 384 7.42 9.99 -26.78
CA ARG A 384 8.15 8.74 -26.60
C ARG A 384 7.36 7.57 -27.15
N ASN A 385 8.06 6.66 -27.82
CA ASN A 385 7.57 5.36 -28.24
C ASN A 385 8.77 4.47 -28.65
N GLY A 386 8.55 3.18 -28.83
CA GLY A 386 9.58 2.21 -29.18
C GLY A 386 10.22 2.43 -30.55
N PHE A 387 9.52 3.05 -31.51
CA PHE A 387 10.11 3.34 -32.83
C PHE A 387 11.08 4.52 -32.77
N LEU A 388 10.76 5.56 -32.01
CA LEU A 388 11.69 6.64 -31.69
C LEU A 388 12.91 6.11 -30.93
N ALA A 389 12.69 5.19 -30.00
CA ALA A 389 13.79 4.52 -29.31
C ALA A 389 14.66 3.66 -30.24
N LEU A 390 14.07 2.94 -31.20
CA LEU A 390 14.81 2.21 -32.22
C LEU A 390 15.60 3.16 -33.13
N ALA A 391 15.03 4.32 -33.49
CA ALA A 391 15.68 5.30 -34.35
C ALA A 391 16.98 5.86 -33.76
N GLU A 392 17.16 5.83 -32.44
CA GLU A 392 18.46 6.17 -31.84
C GLU A 392 19.59 5.24 -32.31
N TYR A 393 19.29 3.98 -32.59
CA TYR A 393 20.27 2.98 -33.00
C TYR A 393 20.54 2.93 -34.51
N ASP A 394 19.69 3.54 -35.34
CA ASP A 394 19.96 3.79 -36.76
C ASP A 394 20.97 4.93 -36.94
N LYS A 395 21.14 5.80 -35.94
CA LYS A 395 22.11 6.91 -36.04
C LYS A 395 23.54 6.36 -36.20
N PRO A 396 24.37 6.95 -37.09
CA PRO A 396 25.79 6.59 -37.21
C PRO A 396 26.57 6.63 -35.89
N ALA A 397 26.24 7.57 -35.00
CA ALA A 397 26.85 7.68 -33.67
C ALA A 397 26.58 6.47 -32.74
N LYS A 398 25.60 5.62 -33.07
CA LYS A 398 25.25 4.39 -32.36
C LYS A 398 25.51 3.13 -33.18
N GLY A 399 26.22 3.27 -34.31
CA GLY A 399 26.61 2.15 -35.17
C GLY A 399 25.54 1.76 -36.21
N GLY A 400 24.58 2.64 -36.49
CA GLY A 400 23.67 2.49 -37.64
C GLY A 400 24.14 3.25 -38.89
N ASN A 401 23.31 3.27 -39.92
CA ASN A 401 23.64 3.89 -41.21
C ASN A 401 22.74 5.10 -41.57
N GLY A 402 21.68 5.38 -40.80
CA GLY A 402 20.76 6.50 -40.99
C GLY A 402 19.81 6.31 -42.16
N ASP A 403 19.52 5.06 -42.55
CA ASP A 403 18.66 4.75 -43.69
C ASP A 403 17.16 4.64 -43.33
N GLY A 404 16.81 4.87 -42.07
CA GLY A 404 15.44 4.78 -41.57
C GLY A 404 14.99 3.35 -41.29
N LEU A 405 15.92 2.40 -41.23
CA LEU A 405 15.67 0.99 -40.97
C LEU A 405 16.55 0.51 -39.82
N ILE A 406 16.07 -0.49 -39.09
CA ILE A 406 16.91 -1.31 -38.22
C ILE A 406 17.09 -2.66 -38.90
N SER A 407 18.32 -2.95 -39.30
CA SER A 407 18.71 -4.09 -40.12
C SER A 407 20.10 -4.62 -39.73
N ARG A 408 20.57 -5.68 -40.39
CA ARG A 408 21.95 -6.20 -40.18
C ARG A 408 23.07 -5.21 -40.51
N GLN A 409 22.77 -4.08 -41.14
CA GLN A 409 23.74 -3.00 -41.35
C GLN A 409 23.96 -2.17 -40.08
N ASP A 410 23.08 -2.30 -39.09
CA ASP A 410 23.12 -1.59 -37.82
C ASP A 410 23.67 -2.51 -36.71
N ALA A 411 24.61 -1.98 -35.94
CA ALA A 411 25.31 -2.75 -34.90
C ALA A 411 24.33 -3.38 -33.88
N VAL A 412 23.24 -2.68 -33.55
CA VAL A 412 22.23 -3.14 -32.58
C VAL A 412 21.52 -4.42 -33.00
N PHE A 413 21.38 -4.68 -34.30
CA PHE A 413 20.45 -5.69 -34.81
C PHE A 413 20.74 -7.10 -34.30
N THR A 414 22.03 -7.45 -34.17
CA THR A 414 22.45 -8.76 -33.66
C THR A 414 22.23 -8.93 -32.15
N SER A 415 22.04 -7.83 -31.41
CA SER A 415 21.71 -7.82 -29.99
C SER A 415 20.21 -7.91 -29.74
N LEU A 416 19.37 -7.55 -30.73
CA LEU A 416 17.92 -7.61 -30.58
C LEU A 416 17.44 -9.06 -30.41
N ARG A 417 16.42 -9.21 -29.56
CA ARG A 417 15.70 -10.45 -29.33
C ARG A 417 14.20 -10.19 -29.46
N LEU A 418 13.46 -11.22 -29.86
CA LEU A 418 12.05 -11.34 -29.54
C LEU A 418 11.95 -12.21 -28.30
N TRP A 419 11.27 -11.68 -27.28
CA TRP A 419 10.88 -12.44 -26.10
C TRP A 419 9.48 -13.01 -26.33
N LEU A 420 9.42 -14.33 -26.54
CA LEU A 420 8.18 -15.08 -26.65
C LEU A 420 7.94 -15.77 -25.31
N ASP A 421 7.14 -15.15 -24.46
CA ASP A 421 6.72 -15.69 -23.16
C ASP A 421 5.73 -16.85 -23.37
N THR A 422 6.25 -17.99 -23.81
CA THR A 422 5.45 -19.14 -24.25
C THR A 422 4.68 -19.78 -23.10
N ASN A 423 5.16 -19.63 -21.87
CA ASN A 423 4.54 -20.20 -20.68
C ASN A 423 3.64 -19.19 -19.92
N HIS A 424 3.64 -17.91 -20.34
CA HIS A 424 2.82 -16.83 -19.80
C HIS A 424 3.09 -16.51 -18.33
N ASN A 425 4.36 -16.48 -17.92
CA ASN A 425 4.73 -16.23 -16.52
C ASN A 425 5.29 -14.81 -16.28
N GLY A 426 5.56 -14.02 -17.33
CA GLY A 426 6.13 -12.67 -17.24
C GLY A 426 7.60 -12.64 -16.83
N ILE A 427 8.29 -13.79 -16.83
CA ILE A 427 9.69 -13.93 -16.46
C ILE A 427 10.46 -14.38 -17.70
N SER A 428 11.42 -13.58 -18.14
CA SER A 428 12.22 -13.92 -19.31
C SER A 428 13.16 -15.09 -19.03
N GLU A 429 12.91 -16.21 -19.70
CA GLU A 429 13.76 -17.39 -19.62
C GLU A 429 14.68 -17.51 -20.85
N PRO A 430 15.90 -18.08 -20.73
CA PRO A 430 16.83 -18.18 -21.86
C PRO A 430 16.28 -18.89 -23.11
N GLY A 431 15.32 -19.81 -22.94
CA GLY A 431 14.66 -20.51 -24.04
C GLY A 431 13.64 -19.66 -24.83
N GLU A 432 13.17 -18.58 -24.22
CA GLU A 432 12.12 -17.69 -24.73
C GLU A 432 12.68 -16.50 -25.53
N LEU A 433 13.97 -16.21 -25.37
CA LEU A 433 14.67 -15.15 -26.08
C LEU A 433 15.24 -15.66 -27.40
N ARG A 434 14.70 -15.16 -28.51
CA ARG A 434 15.01 -15.65 -29.85
C ARG A 434 15.53 -14.52 -30.74
N PRO A 435 16.58 -14.74 -31.56
CA PRO A 435 17.07 -13.72 -32.48
C PRO A 435 16.05 -13.45 -33.60
N LEU A 436 15.93 -12.20 -34.05
CA LEU A 436 14.98 -11.78 -35.10
C LEU A 436 15.09 -12.62 -36.38
N ASP A 437 16.32 -12.98 -36.76
CA ASP A 437 16.57 -13.81 -37.94
C ASP A 437 15.94 -15.20 -37.86
N SER A 438 15.70 -15.74 -36.66
CA SER A 438 15.04 -17.04 -36.52
C SER A 438 13.56 -17.01 -36.93
N PHE A 439 12.99 -15.82 -37.07
CA PHE A 439 11.64 -15.60 -37.60
C PHE A 439 11.66 -14.99 -39.01
N ASP A 440 12.81 -14.97 -39.68
CA ASP A 440 13.02 -14.24 -40.93
C ASP A 440 12.65 -12.75 -40.88
N ILE A 441 12.81 -12.11 -39.72
CA ILE A 441 12.70 -10.66 -39.60
C ILE A 441 14.06 -10.07 -39.93
N ARG A 442 14.14 -9.27 -41.00
CA ARG A 442 15.41 -8.69 -41.49
C ARG A 442 15.51 -7.19 -41.37
N LYS A 443 14.36 -6.51 -41.41
CA LYS A 443 14.30 -5.05 -41.33
C LYS A 443 13.07 -4.63 -40.54
N ILE A 444 13.24 -3.67 -39.64
CA ILE A 444 12.15 -2.94 -38.98
C ILE A 444 12.22 -1.51 -39.52
N GLU A 445 11.15 -1.02 -40.14
CA GLU A 445 11.08 0.36 -40.60
C GLU A 445 10.87 1.33 -39.42
N LEU A 446 11.41 2.54 -39.55
CA LEU A 446 11.25 3.61 -38.55
C LEU A 446 10.17 4.64 -38.91
N ASP A 447 9.61 4.58 -40.13
CA ASP A 447 8.45 5.42 -40.54
C ASP A 447 7.14 4.88 -39.93
N TYR A 448 7.00 5.05 -38.61
CA TYR A 448 5.81 4.62 -37.89
C TYR A 448 4.60 5.51 -38.18
N LYS A 449 3.40 4.94 -38.01
CA LYS A 449 2.12 5.67 -38.10
C LYS A 449 1.31 5.48 -36.84
N GLU A 450 0.69 6.57 -36.37
CA GLU A 450 -0.28 6.53 -35.28
C GLU A 450 -1.51 5.70 -35.67
N SER A 451 -2.09 5.03 -34.68
CA SER A 451 -3.29 4.25 -34.77
C SER A 451 -4.13 4.43 -33.51
N ARG A 452 -5.44 4.29 -33.68
CA ARG A 452 -6.43 4.31 -32.58
C ARG A 452 -7.01 2.92 -32.32
N ARG A 453 -6.31 1.88 -32.76
CA ARG A 453 -6.76 0.50 -32.57
C ARG A 453 -6.69 0.16 -31.08
N VAL A 454 -7.78 -0.41 -30.59
CA VAL A 454 -7.87 -1.02 -29.26
C VAL A 454 -8.44 -2.42 -29.48
N ASP A 455 -7.89 -3.42 -28.81
CA ASP A 455 -8.43 -4.78 -28.89
C ASP A 455 -9.67 -4.96 -27.99
N ARG A 456 -10.17 -6.19 -27.88
CA ARG A 456 -11.35 -6.52 -27.07
C ARG A 456 -11.11 -6.41 -25.56
N TYR A 457 -9.85 -6.36 -25.11
CA TYR A 457 -9.45 -6.35 -23.71
C TYR A 457 -9.05 -4.95 -23.22
N GLY A 458 -8.87 -4.01 -24.13
CA GLY A 458 -8.48 -2.63 -23.82
C GLY A 458 -7.01 -2.32 -24.07
N ASN A 459 -6.23 -3.27 -24.62
CA ASN A 459 -4.85 -2.99 -25.02
C ASN A 459 -4.85 -2.03 -26.22
N GLN A 460 -4.05 -0.97 -26.14
CA GLN A 460 -4.06 0.10 -27.14
C GLN A 460 -2.86 -0.02 -28.07
N PHE A 461 -3.13 -0.27 -29.34
CA PHE A 461 -2.15 -0.40 -30.40
C PHE A 461 -1.89 0.99 -31.00
N LYS A 462 -0.97 1.76 -30.41
CA LYS A 462 -0.83 3.20 -30.65
C LYS A 462 -0.02 3.57 -31.87
N TRP A 463 1.10 2.87 -32.10
CA TRP A 463 1.93 3.13 -33.28
C TRP A 463 2.27 1.82 -33.97
N ARG A 464 2.46 1.89 -35.29
CA ARG A 464 2.90 0.73 -36.07
C ARG A 464 3.93 1.09 -37.10
N ALA A 465 4.86 0.18 -37.35
CA ALA A 465 5.78 0.25 -38.47
C ALA A 465 5.86 -1.09 -39.19
N LYS A 466 6.37 -1.06 -40.43
CA LYS A 466 6.47 -2.27 -41.24
C LYS A 466 7.67 -3.10 -40.80
N VAL A 467 7.51 -4.42 -40.90
CA VAL A 467 8.59 -5.38 -40.78
C VAL A 467 8.79 -6.04 -42.14
N ARG A 468 10.04 -6.25 -42.56
CA ARG A 468 10.38 -6.91 -43.82
C ARG A 468 11.20 -8.16 -43.60
N ASP A 469 10.96 -9.12 -44.47
CA ASP A 469 11.62 -10.41 -44.49
C ASP A 469 12.88 -10.44 -45.38
N SER A 470 13.45 -11.63 -45.58
CA SER A 470 14.60 -11.86 -46.47
C SER A 470 14.35 -11.51 -47.93
N HIS A 471 13.10 -11.50 -48.38
CA HIS A 471 12.69 -11.15 -49.74
C HIS A 471 12.31 -9.67 -49.87
N ASN A 472 12.53 -8.88 -48.81
CA ASN A 472 12.13 -7.48 -48.70
C ASN A 472 10.61 -7.26 -48.83
N ALA A 473 9.81 -8.33 -48.68
CA ALA A 473 8.38 -8.31 -48.77
C ALA A 473 7.77 -7.85 -47.44
N GLN A 474 6.71 -7.05 -47.51
CA GLN A 474 5.86 -6.75 -46.36
C GLN A 474 4.81 -7.85 -46.26
N VAL A 475 5.18 -9.00 -45.71
CA VAL A 475 4.29 -10.16 -45.63
C VAL A 475 3.43 -10.08 -44.37
N GLY A 476 2.44 -9.19 -44.33
CA GLY A 476 1.44 -9.12 -43.25
C GLY A 476 1.95 -8.75 -41.85
N ARG A 477 3.27 -8.73 -41.63
CA ARG A 477 3.90 -8.48 -40.33
C ARG A 477 4.08 -7.00 -40.08
N TRP A 478 3.71 -6.61 -38.87
CA TRP A 478 3.83 -5.26 -38.37
C TRP A 478 4.47 -5.32 -36.99
N ALA A 479 5.33 -4.36 -36.71
CA ALA A 479 5.70 -4.04 -35.34
C ALA A 479 4.65 -3.06 -34.82
N TRP A 480 4.16 -3.30 -33.60
CA TRP A 480 3.20 -2.44 -32.95
C TRP A 480 3.69 -2.02 -31.59
N ASP A 481 3.70 -0.73 -31.34
CA ASP A 481 3.90 -0.17 -30.01
C ASP A 481 2.54 -0.16 -29.28
N VAL A 482 2.47 -0.97 -28.22
CA VAL A 482 1.21 -1.31 -27.54
C VAL A 482 1.28 -0.83 -26.09
N ILE A 483 0.26 -0.10 -25.65
CA ILE A 483 0.03 0.19 -24.24
C ILE A 483 -0.86 -0.92 -23.69
N PRO A 484 -0.34 -1.82 -22.85
CA PRO A 484 -1.14 -2.88 -22.25
C PRO A 484 -2.17 -2.30 -21.28
N ILE A 485 -3.29 -3.00 -21.10
CA ILE A 485 -4.26 -2.67 -20.06
C ILE A 485 -3.70 -3.05 -18.68
N HIS A 486 -3.89 -2.23 -17.64
CA HIS A 486 -3.47 -2.53 -16.27
C HIS A 486 -4.65 -3.08 -15.45
N ALA A 487 -4.38 -3.89 -14.42
CA ALA A 487 -5.40 -4.34 -13.50
C ALA A 487 -5.94 -3.13 -12.70
N GLN A 488 -7.27 -2.99 -12.66
CA GLN A 488 -7.94 -1.90 -11.95
C GLN A 488 -7.95 -2.09 -10.43
#